data_AF-A0A660W683-F1
#
_entry.id   AF-A0A660W683-F1
#
_cell.length_a   1.000
_cell.length_b   1.000
_cell.length_c   1.000
_cell.angle_alpha   90.00
_cell.angle_beta   90.00
_cell.angle_gamma   90.00
#
_symmetry.space_group_name_H-M   'P 1'
#
loop_
_entity.id
_entity.type
_entity.pdbx_description
1 polymer ?
#
loop_
_entity_poly.entity_id
_entity_poly.type
_entity_poly.pdbx_seq_one_letter_code
_entity_poly.pdbx_strand_id
1 'polypeptide(L)'
;MTQVDVPWGGETFSVSIPSHWTLQQVAEPTVAAAPVDWREHMASVIHKPAAGPGLAELLQANRDGRVVIVVEDLTRHSPLAEILEIVLREVRHAGLAESQLEFFFAAGMHPACDPAEARAKLGPAAEGIAWRWNPWDDEEQYVELGKVGRLGVMIDRGVAQADLRIVISSVSPHLQAGFGGGYKMFLPGCGYIRSIRALHRLGTTRRQGQLVGTEARQNPMRRA
;
A
#
# COMPACT_ATOMS: atom_id res chain seq x y z
N MET A 1 21.65 31.48 -18.61
CA MET A 1 21.71 30.71 -17.35
C MET A 1 20.83 29.50 -17.54
N THR A 2 21.31 28.30 -17.19
CA THR A 2 20.48 27.09 -17.23
C THR A 2 19.54 27.12 -16.03
N GLN A 3 18.27 26.81 -16.22
CA GLN A 3 17.27 26.74 -15.16
C GLN A 3 16.85 25.28 -14.96
N VAL A 4 16.69 24.88 -13.71
CA VAL A 4 16.20 23.54 -13.33
C VAL A 4 14.98 23.72 -12.43
N ASP A 5 13.89 23.08 -12.81
CA ASP A 5 12.63 23.14 -12.08
C ASP A 5 12.47 21.90 -11.19
N VAL A 6 12.05 22.09 -9.94
CA VAL A 6 11.82 21.00 -8.98
C VAL A 6 10.42 21.10 -8.34
N PRO A 7 9.73 19.97 -8.08
CA PRO A 7 8.49 19.99 -7.32
C PRO A 7 8.70 20.57 -5.91
N TRP A 8 7.85 21.50 -5.50
CA TRP A 8 7.90 22.14 -4.19
C TRP A 8 6.49 22.34 -3.61
N GLY A 9 6.04 21.36 -2.82
CA GLY A 9 4.65 21.34 -2.35
C GLY A 9 3.68 21.20 -3.53
N GLY A 10 2.76 22.16 -3.67
CA GLY A 10 1.84 22.26 -4.82
C GLY A 10 2.36 23.10 -5.97
N GLU A 11 3.58 23.63 -5.88
CA GLU A 11 4.17 24.56 -6.85
C GLU A 11 5.44 23.97 -7.47
N THR A 12 6.03 24.72 -8.39
CA THR A 12 7.34 24.44 -8.98
C THR A 12 8.34 25.49 -8.50
N PHE A 13 9.47 25.04 -7.95
CA PHE A 13 10.57 25.91 -7.58
C PHE A 13 11.66 25.86 -8.64
N SER A 14 12.02 27.02 -9.17
CA SER A 14 13.02 27.16 -10.23
C SER A 14 14.38 27.57 -9.66
N VAL A 15 15.40 26.77 -9.96
CA VAL A 15 16.79 27.02 -9.57
C VAL A 15 17.59 27.50 -10.77
N SER A 16 18.12 28.72 -10.68
CA SER A 16 19.06 29.27 -11.66
C SER A 16 20.48 28.74 -11.40
N ILE A 17 21.03 28.00 -12.36
CA ILE A 17 22.39 27.46 -12.28
C ILE A 17 23.39 28.55 -12.69
N PRO A 18 24.39 28.87 -11.84
CA PRO A 18 25.42 29.86 -12.17
C PRO A 18 26.16 29.49 -13.46
N SER A 19 26.51 30.48 -14.27
CA SER A 19 27.17 30.27 -15.57
C SER A 19 28.55 29.60 -15.48
N HIS A 20 29.20 29.64 -14.32
CA HIS A 20 30.49 28.97 -14.07
C HIS A 20 30.34 27.54 -13.54
N TRP A 21 29.12 27.05 -13.34
CA TRP A 21 28.85 25.67 -12.95
C TRP A 21 28.58 24.81 -14.19
N THR A 22 29.00 23.54 -14.13
CA THR A 22 28.66 22.56 -15.16
C THR A 22 27.58 21.63 -14.63
N LEU A 23 26.38 21.70 -15.21
CA LEU A 23 25.30 20.75 -14.92
C LEU A 23 25.66 19.38 -15.52
N GLN A 24 25.88 18.38 -14.66
CA GLN A 24 26.26 17.04 -15.10
C GLN A 24 25.04 16.22 -15.55
N GLN A 25 23.96 16.25 -14.78
CA GLN A 25 22.76 15.46 -15.04
C GLN A 25 21.53 16.06 -14.34
N VAL A 26 20.37 15.92 -14.99
CA VAL A 26 19.05 15.95 -14.34
C VAL A 26 18.44 14.56 -14.52
N ALA A 27 18.15 13.88 -13.41
CA ALA A 27 17.57 12.54 -13.45
C ALA A 27 16.05 12.65 -13.32
N GLU A 28 15.34 12.20 -14.36
CA GLU A 28 13.88 12.24 -14.43
C GLU A 28 13.29 10.82 -14.44
N PRO A 29 12.14 10.59 -13.80
CA PRO A 29 11.49 9.28 -13.82
C PRO A 29 11.00 8.93 -15.23
N THR A 30 11.39 7.76 -15.73
CA THR A 30 10.90 7.21 -17.02
C THR A 30 9.59 6.45 -16.82
N VAL A 31 8.60 7.07 -16.16
CA VAL A 31 7.30 6.45 -15.90
C VAL A 31 6.29 6.96 -16.93
N ALA A 32 5.69 6.04 -17.68
CA ALA A 32 4.64 6.40 -18.63
C ALA A 32 3.37 6.85 -17.89
N ALA A 33 2.68 7.83 -18.47
CA ALA A 33 1.34 8.18 -18.00
C ALA A 33 0.41 6.99 -18.14
N ALA A 34 -0.54 6.86 -17.20
CA ALA A 34 -1.57 5.84 -17.30
C ALA A 34 -2.42 6.07 -18.58
N PRO A 35 -2.77 5.01 -19.32
CA PRO A 35 -3.74 5.10 -20.40
C PRO A 35 -5.07 5.68 -19.92
N VAL A 36 -5.82 6.34 -20.82
CA VAL A 36 -7.13 6.93 -20.48
C VAL A 36 -8.13 5.86 -20.02
N ASP A 37 -8.00 4.65 -20.56
CA ASP A 37 -8.84 3.47 -20.32
C ASP A 37 -8.32 2.56 -19.20
N TRP A 38 -7.49 3.08 -18.29
CA TRP A 38 -6.92 2.26 -17.20
C TRP A 38 -7.99 1.63 -16.31
N ARG A 39 -9.17 2.28 -16.17
CA ARG A 39 -10.29 1.78 -15.36
C ARG A 39 -10.91 0.53 -16.00
N GLU A 40 -11.15 0.57 -17.30
CA GLU A 40 -11.62 -0.55 -18.10
C GLU A 40 -10.60 -1.69 -18.10
N HIS A 41 -9.32 -1.36 -18.26
CA HIS A 41 -8.24 -2.35 -18.17
C HIS A 41 -8.21 -3.02 -16.80
N MET A 42 -8.28 -2.25 -15.71
CA MET A 42 -8.33 -2.78 -14.35
C MET A 42 -9.54 -3.69 -14.14
N ALA A 43 -10.73 -3.27 -14.57
CA ALA A 43 -11.95 -4.07 -14.47
C ALA A 43 -11.82 -5.43 -15.19
N SER A 44 -11.13 -5.46 -16.34
CA SER A 44 -10.82 -6.72 -17.02
C SER A 44 -9.81 -7.58 -16.25
N VAL A 45 -8.75 -6.98 -15.70
CA VAL A 45 -7.67 -7.70 -15.02
C VAL A 45 -8.13 -8.30 -13.68
N ILE A 46 -9.01 -7.63 -12.93
CA ILE A 46 -9.53 -8.20 -11.67
C ILE A 46 -10.41 -9.43 -11.90
N HIS A 47 -11.03 -9.56 -13.08
CA HIS A 47 -11.80 -10.74 -13.46
C HIS A 47 -10.87 -11.88 -13.93
N LYS A 48 -9.80 -11.55 -14.66
CA LYS A 48 -8.82 -12.52 -15.17
C LYS A 48 -7.40 -12.07 -14.82
N PRO A 49 -6.94 -12.30 -13.57
CA PRO A 49 -5.63 -11.83 -13.13
C PRO A 49 -4.50 -12.65 -13.77
N ALA A 50 -3.29 -12.11 -13.74
CA ALA A 50 -2.10 -12.79 -14.25
C ALA A 50 -1.76 -14.08 -13.46
N ALA A 51 -2.24 -14.19 -12.22
CA ALA A 51 -2.07 -15.37 -11.39
C ALA A 51 -3.25 -15.51 -10.41
N GLY A 52 -3.64 -16.75 -10.13
CA GLY A 52 -4.71 -17.06 -9.19
C GLY A 52 -6.13 -16.87 -9.75
N PRO A 53 -7.16 -17.08 -8.89
CA PRO A 53 -8.56 -16.89 -9.24
C PRO A 53 -8.92 -15.40 -9.38
N GLY A 54 -9.96 -15.11 -10.15
CA GLY A 54 -10.52 -13.77 -10.28
C GLY A 54 -11.20 -13.29 -9.00
N LEU A 55 -11.40 -11.97 -8.87
CA LEU A 55 -12.04 -11.38 -7.69
C LEU A 55 -13.46 -11.94 -7.47
N ALA A 56 -14.24 -12.11 -8.53
CA ALA A 56 -15.59 -12.66 -8.43
C ALA A 56 -15.60 -14.09 -7.85
N GLU A 57 -14.66 -14.93 -8.27
CA GLU A 57 -14.53 -16.31 -7.74
C GLU A 57 -14.13 -16.29 -6.26
N LEU A 58 -13.18 -15.43 -5.88
CA LEU A 58 -12.76 -15.26 -4.49
C LEU A 58 -13.91 -14.79 -3.60
N LEU A 59 -14.71 -13.84 -4.07
CA LEU A 59 -15.88 -13.33 -3.34
C LEU A 59 -16.95 -14.41 -3.20
N GLN A 60 -17.24 -15.18 -4.25
CA GLN A 60 -18.20 -16.29 -4.18
C GLN A 60 -17.76 -17.39 -3.23
N ALA A 61 -16.46 -17.74 -3.22
CA ALA A 61 -15.90 -18.72 -2.29
C ALA A 61 -15.98 -18.25 -0.82
N ASN A 62 -16.09 -16.95 -0.57
CA ASN A 62 -16.13 -16.33 0.76
C ASN A 62 -17.45 -15.57 1.02
N ARG A 63 -18.54 -15.98 0.35
CA ARG A 63 -19.85 -15.30 0.40
C ARG A 63 -20.41 -15.07 1.80
N ASP A 64 -20.16 -15.98 2.72
CA ASP A 64 -20.65 -15.93 4.10
C ASP A 64 -19.56 -15.49 5.10
N GLY A 65 -18.37 -15.15 4.59
CA GLY A 65 -17.18 -14.78 5.37
C GLY A 65 -17.01 -13.28 5.54
N ARG A 66 -16.06 -12.90 6.40
CA ARG A 66 -15.62 -11.52 6.61
C ARG A 66 -14.51 -11.16 5.64
N VAL A 67 -14.67 -10.03 4.96
CA VAL A 67 -13.71 -9.50 3.99
C VAL A 67 -13.05 -8.25 4.54
N VAL A 68 -11.71 -8.25 4.59
CA VAL A 68 -10.93 -7.06 4.93
C VAL A 68 -10.27 -6.51 3.68
N ILE A 69 -10.54 -5.26 3.37
CA ILE A 69 -9.91 -4.53 2.27
C ILE A 69 -8.80 -3.66 2.87
N VAL A 70 -7.56 -4.12 2.74
CA VAL A 70 -6.35 -3.44 3.23
C VAL A 70 -5.95 -2.37 2.23
N VAL A 71 -5.93 -1.12 2.69
CA VAL A 71 -5.69 0.07 1.84
C VAL A 71 -4.49 0.87 2.34
N GLU A 72 -3.87 1.60 1.42
CA GLU A 72 -2.81 2.57 1.74
C GLU A 72 -3.34 3.80 2.49
N ASP A 73 -2.47 4.43 3.27
CA ASP A 73 -2.78 5.65 4.03
C ASP A 73 -2.68 6.94 3.18
N LEU A 74 -2.81 8.09 3.84
CA LEU A 74 -2.76 9.41 3.17
C LEU A 74 -1.38 9.77 2.60
N THR A 75 -0.32 9.05 3.00
CA THR A 75 1.04 9.29 2.49
C THR A 75 1.28 8.63 1.13
N ARG A 76 0.23 8.06 0.54
CA ARG A 76 0.24 7.43 -0.78
C ARG A 76 -0.86 8.03 -1.65
N HIS A 77 -0.58 8.07 -2.95
CA HIS A 77 -1.36 8.83 -3.92
C HIS A 77 -1.95 7.95 -5.02
N SER A 78 -2.23 6.67 -4.75
CA SER A 78 -3.05 5.90 -5.69
C SER A 78 -4.44 6.53 -5.83
N PRO A 79 -5.09 6.39 -7.00
CA PRO A 79 -6.49 6.78 -7.22
C PRO A 79 -7.43 5.79 -6.50
N LEU A 80 -7.31 5.73 -5.17
CA LEU A 80 -7.93 4.69 -4.34
C LEU A 80 -9.46 4.72 -4.45
N ALA A 81 -10.07 5.91 -4.42
CA ALA A 81 -11.51 6.06 -4.55
C ALA A 81 -12.04 5.43 -5.85
N GLU A 82 -11.37 5.70 -6.98
CA GLU A 82 -11.78 5.13 -8.27
C GLU A 82 -11.50 3.63 -8.38
N ILE A 83 -10.43 3.14 -7.74
CA ILE A 83 -10.17 1.70 -7.64
C ILE A 83 -11.26 1.02 -6.82
N LEU A 84 -11.69 1.64 -5.71
CA LEU A 84 -12.73 1.12 -4.83
C LEU A 84 -14.11 1.10 -5.50
N GLU A 85 -14.43 2.06 -6.37
CA GLU A 85 -15.66 2.00 -7.18
C GLU A 85 -15.75 0.70 -7.99
N ILE A 86 -14.65 0.29 -8.62
CA ILE A 86 -14.60 -0.92 -9.43
C ILE A 86 -14.65 -2.16 -8.52
N VAL A 87 -13.86 -2.20 -7.45
CA VAL A 87 -13.80 -3.35 -6.53
C VAL A 87 -15.14 -3.57 -5.82
N LEU A 88 -15.74 -2.51 -5.27
CA LEU A 88 -16.99 -2.61 -4.52
C LEU A 88 -18.19 -2.91 -5.41
N ARG A 89 -18.13 -2.57 -6.71
CA ARG A 89 -19.13 -3.04 -7.69
C ARG A 89 -19.14 -4.57 -7.76
N GLU A 90 -17.97 -5.21 -7.82
CA GLU A 90 -17.87 -6.68 -7.85
C GLU A 90 -18.32 -7.30 -6.51
N VAL A 91 -17.99 -6.67 -5.39
CA VAL A 91 -18.45 -7.08 -4.05
C VAL A 91 -19.97 -7.05 -3.94
N ARG A 92 -20.61 -5.96 -4.39
CA ARG A 92 -22.08 -5.83 -4.41
C ARG A 92 -22.71 -6.83 -5.38
N HIS A 93 -22.12 -7.04 -6.55
CA HIS A 93 -22.60 -8.04 -7.51
C HIS A 93 -22.54 -9.46 -6.95
N ALA A 94 -21.52 -9.77 -6.15
CA ALA A 94 -21.39 -11.04 -5.46
C ALA A 94 -22.39 -11.21 -4.29
N GLY A 95 -23.10 -10.16 -3.89
CA GLY A 95 -24.14 -10.20 -2.88
C GLY A 95 -23.66 -10.11 -1.43
N LEU A 96 -22.41 -9.70 -1.20
CA LEU A 96 -21.90 -9.52 0.17
C LEU A 96 -22.53 -8.27 0.82
N ALA A 97 -22.96 -8.41 2.06
CA ALA A 97 -23.46 -7.29 2.86
C ALA A 97 -22.31 -6.37 3.30
N GLU A 98 -22.58 -5.07 3.42
CA GLU A 98 -21.59 -4.09 3.90
C GLU A 98 -21.06 -4.42 5.30
N SER A 99 -21.88 -5.09 6.13
CA SER A 99 -21.48 -5.58 7.46
C SER A 99 -20.42 -6.68 7.43
N GLN A 100 -20.21 -7.34 6.29
CA GLN A 100 -19.13 -8.30 6.09
C GLN A 100 -17.80 -7.63 5.72
N LEU A 101 -17.84 -6.33 5.40
CA LEU A 101 -16.70 -5.59 4.89
C LEU A 101 -16.09 -4.71 5.98
N GLU A 102 -14.77 -4.63 5.98
CA GLU A 102 -14.02 -3.62 6.74
C GLU A 102 -12.85 -3.12 5.90
N PHE A 103 -12.66 -1.81 5.86
CA PHE A 103 -11.39 -1.25 5.39
C PHE A 103 -10.36 -1.21 6.51
N PHE A 104 -9.13 -1.57 6.19
CA PHE A 104 -8.02 -1.44 7.12
C PHE A 104 -6.91 -0.59 6.51
N PHE A 105 -6.65 0.58 7.08
CA PHE A 105 -5.55 1.44 6.68
C PHE A 105 -4.22 0.87 7.18
N ALA A 106 -3.43 0.34 6.25
CA ALA A 106 -2.11 -0.25 6.46
C ALA A 106 -1.02 0.84 6.64
N ALA A 107 -1.19 1.66 7.68
CA ALA A 107 -0.39 2.83 7.96
C ALA A 107 0.97 2.52 8.62
N GLY A 108 1.19 1.30 9.08
CA GLY A 108 2.35 0.98 9.91
C GLY A 108 2.37 1.86 11.16
N MET A 109 3.41 2.68 11.35
CA MET A 109 3.53 3.59 12.49
C MET A 109 3.03 5.02 12.20
N HIS A 110 2.42 5.27 11.05
CA HIS A 110 1.96 6.62 10.73
C HIS A 110 0.74 7.00 11.60
N PRO A 111 0.65 8.28 12.01
CA PRO A 111 -0.46 8.75 12.82
C PRO A 111 -1.79 8.54 12.09
N ALA A 112 -2.84 8.29 12.85
CA ALA A 112 -4.20 8.25 12.31
C ALA A 112 -4.57 9.61 11.70
N CYS A 113 -5.35 9.55 10.62
CA CYS A 113 -5.93 10.73 10.01
C CYS A 113 -7.30 11.07 10.59
N ASP A 114 -7.79 12.27 10.29
CA ASP A 114 -9.12 12.67 10.70
C ASP A 114 -10.20 11.87 9.94
N PRO A 115 -11.38 11.61 10.54
CA PRO A 115 -12.44 10.86 9.87
C PRO A 115 -12.91 11.46 8.54
N ALA A 116 -12.77 12.77 8.35
CA ALA A 116 -13.08 13.43 7.08
C ALA A 116 -12.06 13.07 5.98
N GLU A 117 -10.77 13.02 6.32
CA GLU A 117 -9.70 12.66 5.40
C GLU A 117 -9.78 11.18 5.01
N ALA A 118 -10.08 10.29 5.97
CA ALA A 118 -10.31 8.88 5.70
C ALA A 118 -11.46 8.68 4.70
N ARG A 119 -12.60 9.35 4.91
CA ARG A 119 -13.75 9.31 3.99
C ARG A 119 -13.40 9.87 2.61
N ALA A 120 -12.67 10.97 2.55
CA ALA A 120 -12.23 11.55 1.28
C ALA A 120 -11.29 10.61 0.52
N LYS A 121 -10.37 9.94 1.22
CA LYS A 121 -9.43 8.98 0.63
C LYS A 121 -10.11 7.70 0.13
N LEU A 122 -11.11 7.19 0.84
CA LEU A 122 -11.90 6.01 0.43
C LEU A 122 -12.92 6.34 -0.66
N GLY A 123 -13.46 7.55 -0.66
CA GLY A 123 -14.44 8.02 -1.62
C GLY A 123 -15.88 7.53 -1.37
N PRO A 124 -16.84 8.00 -2.17
CA PRO A 124 -18.27 7.78 -1.94
C PRO A 124 -18.69 6.31 -2.02
N ALA A 125 -18.02 5.51 -2.86
CA ALA A 125 -18.36 4.10 -3.01
C ALA A 125 -18.20 3.30 -1.71
N ALA A 126 -17.37 3.77 -0.78
CA ALA A 126 -17.10 3.17 0.52
C ALA A 126 -18.02 3.66 1.65
N GLU A 127 -18.99 4.54 1.35
CA GLU A 127 -19.95 5.01 2.34
C GLU A 127 -20.70 3.84 3.00
N GLY A 128 -20.93 3.94 4.32
CA GLY A 128 -21.58 2.89 5.11
C GLY A 128 -20.68 1.75 5.58
N ILE A 129 -19.50 1.57 4.98
CA ILE A 129 -18.56 0.49 5.34
C ILE A 129 -17.63 0.94 6.48
N ALA A 130 -17.47 0.06 7.48
CA ALA A 130 -16.59 0.32 8.62
C ALA A 130 -15.11 0.36 8.19
N TRP A 131 -14.31 1.16 8.90
CA TRP A 131 -12.87 1.20 8.69
C TRP A 131 -12.10 1.34 10.00
N ARG A 132 -10.86 0.84 10.00
CA ARG A 132 -9.91 0.96 11.11
C ARG A 132 -8.54 1.40 10.60
N TRP A 133 -7.79 2.01 11.51
CA TRP A 133 -6.39 2.39 11.30
C TRP A 133 -5.47 1.45 12.09
N ASN A 134 -4.26 1.17 11.59
CA ASN A 134 -3.32 0.31 12.31
C ASN A 134 -2.95 0.89 13.70
N PRO A 135 -3.36 0.25 14.81
CA PRO A 135 -3.11 0.74 16.17
C PRO A 135 -1.74 0.24 16.67
N TRP A 136 -0.66 0.67 16.01
CA TRP A 136 0.67 0.04 16.07
C TRP A 136 1.30 -0.14 17.47
N ASP A 137 0.83 0.58 18.49
CA ASP A 137 1.28 0.50 19.88
C ASP A 137 0.36 -0.28 20.82
N ASP A 138 -0.85 -0.66 20.41
CA ASP A 138 -1.78 -1.45 21.22
C ASP A 138 -1.61 -2.96 20.97
N GLU A 139 -0.76 -3.61 21.77
CA GLU A 139 -0.38 -5.02 21.61
C GLU A 139 -1.59 -5.98 21.58
N GLU A 140 -2.68 -5.67 22.30
CA GLU A 140 -3.86 -6.54 22.42
C GLU A 140 -4.58 -6.75 21.07
N GLN A 141 -4.43 -5.79 20.15
CA GLN A 141 -5.02 -5.81 18.81
C GLN A 141 -4.30 -6.78 17.87
N TYR A 142 -3.19 -7.38 18.27
CA TYR A 142 -2.34 -8.18 17.38
C TYR A 142 -2.34 -9.67 17.75
N VAL A 143 -2.02 -10.50 16.76
CA VAL A 143 -1.74 -11.93 16.93
C VAL A 143 -0.34 -12.26 16.40
N GLU A 144 0.42 -13.07 17.13
CA GLU A 144 1.69 -13.61 16.64
C GLU A 144 1.41 -14.74 15.65
N LEU A 145 1.76 -14.54 14.39
CA LEU A 145 1.59 -15.52 13.31
C LEU A 145 2.78 -16.46 13.18
N GLY A 146 3.88 -16.18 13.88
CA GLY A 146 5.10 -16.96 13.87
C GLY A 146 6.34 -16.09 13.71
N LYS A 147 7.41 -16.70 13.20
CA LYS A 147 8.72 -16.05 13.06
C LYS A 147 9.33 -16.32 11.69
N VAL A 148 9.97 -15.30 11.15
CA VAL A 148 10.88 -15.44 10.01
C VAL A 148 12.29 -15.11 10.46
N GLY A 149 13.12 -16.14 10.58
CA GLY A 149 14.42 -16.03 11.26
C GLY A 149 14.24 -15.55 12.70
N ARG A 150 14.72 -14.33 13.01
CA ARG A 150 14.59 -13.70 14.34
C ARG A 150 13.42 -12.70 14.43
N LEU A 151 12.74 -12.44 13.32
CA LEU A 151 11.63 -11.49 13.26
C LEU A 151 10.36 -12.20 13.72
N GLY A 152 9.80 -11.79 14.86
CA GLY A 152 8.43 -12.17 15.25
C GLY A 152 7.42 -11.38 14.44
N VAL A 153 6.51 -12.08 13.77
CA VAL A 153 5.49 -11.50 12.90
C VAL A 153 4.20 -11.36 13.69
N MET A 154 3.84 -10.12 14.02
CA MET A 154 2.58 -9.78 14.68
C MET A 154 1.78 -8.85 13.77
N ILE A 155 0.58 -9.29 13.42
CA ILE A 155 -0.34 -8.61 12.50
C ILE A 155 -1.67 -8.36 13.22
N ASP A 156 -2.33 -7.26 12.87
CA ASP A 156 -3.66 -6.92 13.38
C ASP A 156 -4.57 -8.14 13.32
N ARG A 157 -5.25 -8.43 14.44
CA ARG A 157 -6.07 -9.63 14.62
C ARG A 157 -7.22 -9.66 13.62
N GLY A 158 -7.88 -8.53 13.38
CA GLY A 158 -8.97 -8.42 12.41
C GLY A 158 -8.50 -8.71 10.99
N VAL A 159 -7.33 -8.19 10.59
CA VAL A 159 -6.71 -8.52 9.31
C VAL A 159 -6.32 -10.00 9.28
N ALA A 160 -5.66 -10.51 10.33
CA ALA A 160 -5.15 -11.87 10.40
C ALA A 160 -6.23 -12.96 10.50
N GLN A 161 -7.45 -12.62 10.93
CA GLN A 161 -8.57 -13.57 11.08
C GLN A 161 -9.64 -13.46 9.99
N ALA A 162 -9.52 -12.51 9.05
CA ALA A 162 -10.47 -12.39 7.94
C ALA A 162 -10.51 -13.66 7.08
N ASP A 163 -11.66 -13.97 6.49
CA ASP A 163 -11.79 -15.09 5.55
C ASP A 163 -11.17 -14.73 4.20
N LEU A 164 -11.40 -13.49 3.75
CA LEU A 164 -10.78 -12.92 2.55
C LEU A 164 -10.07 -11.59 2.88
N ARG A 165 -8.87 -11.43 2.33
CA ARG A 165 -8.08 -10.18 2.40
C ARG A 165 -7.85 -9.66 1.00
N ILE A 166 -8.32 -8.45 0.70
CA ILE A 166 -8.06 -7.76 -0.57
C ILE A 166 -7.08 -6.65 -0.28
N VAL A 167 -5.97 -6.57 -1.01
CA VAL A 167 -4.95 -5.55 -0.81
C VAL A 167 -4.96 -4.59 -1.98
N ILE A 168 -5.12 -3.30 -1.71
CA ILE A 168 -5.08 -2.23 -2.70
C ILE A 168 -3.96 -1.25 -2.32
N SER A 169 -2.96 -1.12 -3.19
CA SER A 169 -1.79 -0.28 -2.92
C SER A 169 -1.08 0.13 -4.20
N SER A 170 -0.45 1.30 -4.18
CA SER A 170 0.56 1.68 -5.17
C SER A 170 1.88 0.89 -5.00
N VAL A 171 2.58 0.65 -6.11
CA VAL A 171 3.95 0.13 -6.12
C VAL A 171 4.87 1.25 -6.60
N SER A 172 5.81 1.65 -5.74
CA SER A 172 6.80 2.70 -6.03
C SER A 172 8.18 2.31 -5.50
N PRO A 173 9.29 2.81 -6.05
CA PRO A 173 10.62 2.57 -5.48
C PRO A 173 10.68 2.97 -3.99
N HIS A 174 11.34 2.16 -3.16
CA HIS A 174 11.43 2.38 -1.73
C HIS A 174 12.85 2.17 -1.21
N LEU A 175 13.35 3.16 -0.46
CA LEU A 175 14.75 3.27 -0.02
C LEU A 175 15.32 2.02 0.65
N GLN A 176 14.54 1.34 1.50
CA GLN A 176 15.00 0.13 2.20
C GLN A 176 14.43 -1.18 1.65
N ALA A 177 13.31 -1.12 0.94
CA ALA A 177 12.49 -2.30 0.64
C ALA A 177 12.54 -2.70 -0.84
N GLY A 178 13.37 -2.04 -1.66
CA GLY A 178 13.30 -2.17 -3.12
C GLY A 178 12.14 -1.36 -3.66
N PHE A 179 10.94 -1.85 -3.39
CA PHE A 179 9.66 -1.26 -3.77
C PHE A 179 8.66 -1.26 -2.60
N GLY A 180 7.70 -0.36 -2.64
CA GLY A 180 6.49 -0.38 -1.83
C GLY A 180 5.47 -1.43 -2.30
N GLY A 181 4.25 -1.32 -1.77
CA GLY A 181 3.12 -2.19 -2.12
C GLY A 181 3.28 -3.66 -1.73
N GLY A 182 2.27 -4.45 -2.07
CA GLY A 182 2.26 -5.91 -1.85
C GLY A 182 2.46 -6.28 -0.38
N TYR A 183 3.49 -7.09 -0.08
CA TYR A 183 3.77 -7.57 1.28
C TYR A 183 3.90 -6.45 2.33
N LYS A 184 4.34 -5.24 1.93
CA LYS A 184 4.48 -4.09 2.84
C LYS A 184 3.14 -3.66 3.43
N MET A 185 2.04 -3.97 2.76
CA MET A 185 0.69 -3.69 3.25
C MET A 185 0.37 -4.54 4.48
N PHE A 186 0.93 -5.75 4.59
CA PHE A 186 0.84 -6.57 5.80
C PHE A 186 1.91 -6.18 6.82
N LEU A 187 3.19 -6.23 6.45
CA LEU A 187 4.28 -5.83 7.32
C LEU A 187 5.23 -4.88 6.57
N PRO A 188 5.31 -3.59 6.96
CA PRO A 188 4.88 -3.02 8.24
C PRO A 188 3.41 -2.60 8.36
N GLY A 189 2.63 -2.57 7.27
CA GLY A 189 1.37 -1.83 7.19
C GLY A 189 0.32 -2.18 8.26
N CYS A 190 0.08 -3.45 8.52
CA CYS A 190 -0.83 -3.98 9.54
C CYS A 190 -0.08 -4.51 10.78
N GLY A 191 1.19 -4.12 10.95
CA GLY A 191 2.09 -4.73 11.94
C GLY A 191 2.07 -4.06 13.29
N TYR A 192 2.40 -4.84 14.32
CA TYR A 192 2.72 -4.31 15.66
C TYR A 192 4.11 -3.65 15.65
N ILE A 193 4.31 -2.61 16.46
CA ILE A 193 5.56 -1.84 16.50
C ILE A 193 6.82 -2.70 16.68
N ARG A 194 6.75 -3.80 17.44
CA ARG A 194 7.89 -4.70 17.62
C ARG A 194 8.30 -5.37 16.30
N SER A 195 7.33 -5.89 15.54
CA SER A 195 7.55 -6.51 14.23
C SER A 195 8.02 -5.48 13.21
N ILE A 196 7.39 -4.30 13.21
CA ILE A 196 7.79 -3.18 12.35
C ILE A 196 9.25 -2.79 12.59
N ARG A 197 9.64 -2.55 13.85
CA ARG A 197 11.02 -2.18 14.21
C ARG A 197 12.02 -3.28 13.85
N ALA A 198 11.66 -4.55 14.08
CA ALA A 198 12.51 -5.69 13.71
C ALA A 198 12.73 -5.75 12.19
N LEU A 199 11.67 -5.57 11.39
CA LEU A 199 11.76 -5.54 9.93
C LEU A 199 12.66 -4.40 9.44
N HIS A 200 12.46 -3.17 9.95
CA HIS A 200 13.24 -2.01 9.53
C HIS A 200 14.72 -2.13 9.89
N ARG A 201 15.07 -2.83 10.98
CA ARG A 201 16.47 -3.12 11.33
C ARG A 201 17.18 -3.99 10.27
N LEU A 202 16.45 -4.83 9.54
CA LEU A 202 17.03 -5.62 8.44
C LEU A 202 17.38 -4.74 7.23
N GLY A 203 16.62 -3.66 7.03
CA GLY A 203 16.89 -2.65 6.00
C GLY A 203 17.92 -1.60 6.40
N THR A 204 18.50 -1.68 7.61
CA THR A 204 19.58 -0.81 8.07
C THR A 204 20.88 -1.61 8.19
N THR A 205 21.72 -1.56 7.17
CA THR A 205 23.04 -2.23 7.18
C THR A 205 24.16 -1.25 7.51
N ARG A 206 25.20 -1.72 8.22
CA ARG A 206 26.40 -0.90 8.53
C ARG A 206 27.23 -0.53 7.30
N ARG A 207 27.11 -1.29 6.21
CA ARG A 207 27.71 -0.97 4.91
C ARG A 207 26.66 -0.29 4.04
N GLN A 208 27.05 0.81 3.38
CA GLN A 208 26.23 1.46 2.36
C GLN A 208 25.98 0.47 1.23
N GLY A 209 24.72 0.14 1.01
CA GLY A 209 24.25 -0.63 -0.14
C GLY A 209 22.96 -0.01 -0.63
N GLN A 210 22.85 0.23 -1.93
CA GLN A 210 21.61 0.71 -2.53
C GLN A 210 20.57 -0.41 -2.48
N LEU A 211 19.45 -0.18 -1.78
CA LEU A 211 18.33 -1.10 -1.73
C LEU A 211 17.14 -0.65 -2.58
N VAL A 212 17.17 0.57 -3.14
CA VAL A 212 16.14 1.03 -4.09
C VAL A 212 16.14 0.15 -5.33
N GLY A 213 14.96 -0.33 -5.74
CA GLY A 213 14.80 -1.10 -6.97
C GLY A 213 15.38 -2.52 -6.95
N THR A 214 16.01 -2.97 -5.85
CA THR A 214 16.57 -4.32 -5.78
C THR A 214 15.49 -5.39 -5.83
N GLU A 215 15.79 -6.50 -6.51
CA GLU A 215 14.91 -7.67 -6.56
C GLU A 215 14.62 -8.25 -5.18
N ALA A 216 13.47 -8.92 -5.04
CA ALA A 216 13.03 -9.50 -3.76
C ALA A 216 14.06 -10.46 -3.14
N ARG A 217 14.77 -11.24 -3.95
CA ARG A 217 15.79 -12.20 -3.47
C ARG A 217 17.07 -11.53 -2.95
N GLN A 218 17.30 -10.27 -3.31
CA GLN A 218 18.48 -9.50 -2.90
C GLN A 218 18.18 -8.57 -1.73
N ASN A 219 16.89 -8.31 -1.44
CA ASN A 219 16.48 -7.40 -0.39
C ASN A 219 16.19 -8.14 0.95
N PRO A 220 16.92 -7.83 2.04
CA PRO A 220 16.74 -8.52 3.31
C PRO A 220 15.37 -8.29 3.96
N MET A 221 14.72 -7.14 3.72
CA MET A 221 13.36 -6.88 4.20
C MET A 221 12.29 -7.66 3.42
N ARG A 222 12.56 -8.09 2.19
CA ARG A 222 11.61 -8.85 1.36
C ARG A 222 11.67 -10.36 1.56
N ARG A 223 12.82 -10.85 2.02
CA ARG A 223 13.04 -12.27 2.32
C ARG A 223 12.59 -12.69 3.72
N ALA A 224 12.47 -11.70 4.60
CA ALA A 224 12.06 -11.88 5.99
C ALA A 224 10.54 -11.89 6.13
#